data_AF-A0A3A6NZR0-F1
#
_entry.id   AF-A0A3A6NZR0-F1
#
_cell.length_a   1.000
_cell.length_b   1.000
_cell.length_c   1.000
_cell.angle_alpha   90.00
_cell.angle_beta   90.00
_cell.angle_gamma   90.00
#
_symmetry.space_group_name_H-M   'P 1'
#
loop_
_entity.id
_entity.type
_entity.pdbx_description
1 polymer ?
#
loop_
_entity_poly.entity_id
_entity_poly.type
_entity_poly.pdbx_seq_one_letter_code
_entity_poly.pdbx_strand_id
1 'polypeptide(L)'
;MGAASPALDWQAPLPGAPHFSLAELVHSDTAQVYGLENTPGPAALARLLRLARELLEPLRGRFGPLAVTSGYRSPELNWFVSLSRTSLHCRGQAADLRPLLRPVRPLDLAAHAFAHLPCHEVILYDPPHGWLHLSQTAQDPAQPRLMLSAGGGLTPLSLAELARRFGPLLGGEEKAA
;
A
#
# COMPACT_ATOMS: atom_id res chain seq x y z
N MET A 1 8.81 36.24 6.82
CA MET A 1 7.43 35.78 7.12
C MET A 1 7.20 34.53 6.28
N GLY A 2 7.37 33.34 6.88
CA GLY A 2 7.16 32.09 6.16
C GLY A 2 5.66 31.92 5.91
N ALA A 3 5.25 31.82 4.64
CA ALA A 3 3.89 31.44 4.32
C ALA A 3 3.66 30.06 4.93
N ALA A 4 2.75 29.97 5.90
CA ALA A 4 2.22 28.69 6.34
C ALA A 4 1.60 28.05 5.09
N SER A 5 2.12 26.90 4.66
CA SER A 5 1.42 26.09 3.67
C SER A 5 -0.02 25.93 4.15
N PRO A 6 -1.03 26.18 3.30
CA PRO A 6 -2.42 25.99 3.70
C PRO A 6 -2.54 24.58 4.26
N ALA A 7 -3.08 24.46 5.48
CA ALA A 7 -3.31 23.18 6.10
C ALA A 7 -4.11 22.33 5.11
N LEU A 8 -3.57 21.16 4.74
CA LEU A 8 -4.30 20.23 3.89
C LEU A 8 -5.62 19.90 4.60
N ASP A 9 -6.75 19.95 3.90
CA ASP A 9 -7.99 19.37 4.42
C ASP A 9 -7.81 17.84 4.42
N TRP A 10 -7.89 17.23 5.60
CA TRP A 10 -7.60 15.80 5.76
C TRP A 10 -8.70 14.92 5.20
N GLN A 11 -9.92 15.45 5.06
CA GLN A 11 -11.06 14.72 4.55
C GLN A 11 -11.26 14.94 3.05
N ALA A 12 -10.69 16.00 2.48
CA ALA A 12 -10.78 16.29 1.06
C ALA A 12 -10.05 15.26 0.18
N PRO A 13 -10.49 15.08 -1.08
CA PRO A 13 -9.76 14.32 -2.08
C PRO A 13 -8.31 14.78 -2.23
N LEU A 14 -7.38 13.83 -2.30
CA LEU A 14 -5.96 14.12 -2.49
C LEU A 14 -5.65 14.59 -3.92
N PRO A 15 -4.71 15.54 -4.11
CA PRO A 15 -4.26 15.95 -5.44
C PRO A 15 -3.68 14.77 -6.24
N GLY A 16 -4.29 14.44 -7.37
CA GLY A 16 -3.88 13.31 -8.23
C GLY A 16 -4.25 11.93 -7.69
N ALA A 17 -4.98 11.84 -6.57
CA ALA A 17 -5.54 10.61 -6.03
C ALA A 17 -6.95 10.87 -5.47
N PRO A 18 -7.91 11.31 -6.33
CA PRO A 18 -9.20 11.84 -5.89
C PRO A 18 -10.07 10.84 -5.13
N HIS A 19 -9.80 9.54 -5.22
CA HIS A 19 -10.54 8.56 -4.44
C HIS A 19 -10.06 8.43 -3.00
N PHE A 20 -8.94 9.05 -2.62
CA PHE A 20 -8.32 8.92 -1.30
C PHE A 20 -8.33 10.27 -0.57
N SER A 21 -8.29 10.21 0.76
CA SER A 21 -8.09 11.35 1.65
C SER A 21 -6.89 11.11 2.57
N LEU A 22 -6.31 12.16 3.14
CA LEU A 22 -5.20 11.98 4.09
C LEU A 22 -5.68 11.23 5.35
N ALA A 23 -6.89 11.51 5.81
CA ALA A 23 -7.50 10.82 6.95
C ALA A 23 -7.59 9.30 6.72
N GLU A 24 -7.91 8.86 5.50
CA GLU A 24 -7.88 7.44 5.16
C GLU A 24 -6.45 6.85 5.26
N LEU A 25 -5.45 7.57 4.74
CA LEU A 25 -4.07 7.07 4.66
C LEU A 25 -3.31 7.11 6.00
N VAL A 26 -3.81 7.85 6.99
CA VAL A 26 -3.24 7.90 8.35
C VAL A 26 -4.11 7.17 9.38
N HIS A 27 -5.25 6.62 8.98
CA HIS A 27 -6.12 5.88 9.88
C HIS A 27 -5.42 4.63 10.41
N SER A 28 -5.63 4.35 11.69
CA SER A 28 -5.19 3.11 12.34
C SER A 28 -6.03 2.84 13.57
N ASP A 29 -6.71 1.69 13.58
CA ASP A 29 -7.48 1.23 14.75
C ASP A 29 -6.57 1.08 15.98
N THR A 30 -5.33 0.62 15.79
CA THR A 30 -4.32 0.55 16.85
C THR A 30 -4.01 1.93 17.42
N ALA A 31 -3.83 2.94 16.56
CA ALA A 31 -3.57 4.30 17.04
C ALA A 31 -4.75 4.84 17.86
N GLN A 32 -5.99 4.58 17.43
CA GLN A 32 -7.19 4.98 18.17
C GLN A 32 -7.32 4.27 19.52
N VAL A 33 -7.13 2.95 19.54
CA VAL A 33 -7.22 2.13 20.76
C VAL A 33 -6.19 2.57 21.82
N TYR A 34 -4.98 2.91 21.39
CA TYR A 34 -3.88 3.25 22.30
C TYR A 34 -3.62 4.76 22.43
N GLY A 35 -4.44 5.61 21.80
CA GLY A 35 -4.28 7.07 21.85
C GLY A 35 -2.94 7.56 21.28
N LEU A 36 -2.44 6.92 20.23
CA LEU A 36 -1.16 7.25 19.60
C LEU A 36 -1.36 8.29 18.49
N GLU A 37 -0.52 9.32 18.50
CA GLU A 37 -0.47 10.30 17.41
C GLU A 37 0.09 9.67 16.13
N ASN A 38 -0.57 9.92 15.00
CA ASN A 38 -0.21 9.36 13.69
C ASN A 38 -0.16 10.42 12.57
N THR A 39 0.31 11.62 12.90
CA THR A 39 0.48 12.70 11.94
C THR A 39 1.83 12.61 11.21
N PRO A 40 1.86 12.55 9.86
CA PRO A 40 3.11 12.54 9.11
C PRO A 40 3.78 13.92 9.09
N GLY A 41 5.10 13.94 9.26
CA GLY A 41 5.91 15.14 8.95
C GLY A 41 5.97 15.44 7.44
N PRO A 42 6.44 16.63 7.03
CA PRO A 42 6.36 17.09 5.62
C PRO A 42 6.97 16.13 4.59
N ALA A 43 8.12 15.53 4.90
CA ALA A 43 8.78 14.58 4.01
C ALA A 43 8.01 13.26 3.86
N ALA A 44 7.42 12.76 4.95
CA ALA A 44 6.58 11.56 4.92
C ALA A 44 5.26 11.85 4.18
N LEU A 45 4.67 13.02 4.41
CA LEU A 45 3.46 13.46 3.71
C LEU A 45 3.69 13.54 2.19
N ALA A 46 4.77 14.17 1.73
CA ALA A 46 5.08 14.27 0.30
C ALA A 46 5.22 12.88 -0.37
N ARG A 47 5.86 11.93 0.33
CA ARG A 47 5.99 10.55 -0.15
C ARG A 47 4.65 9.81 -0.14
N LEU A 48 3.82 10.04 0.88
CA LEU A 48 2.51 9.42 1.01
C LEU A 48 1.55 9.89 -0.08
N LEU A 49 1.58 11.19 -0.43
CA LEU A 49 0.83 11.73 -1.56
C LEU A 49 1.28 11.12 -2.90
N ARG A 50 2.59 10.93 -3.07
CA ARG A 50 3.13 10.23 -4.25
C ARG A 50 2.66 8.78 -4.30
N LEU A 51 2.75 8.04 -3.20
CA LEU A 51 2.27 6.67 -3.07
C LEU A 51 0.79 6.56 -3.45
N ALA A 52 -0.03 7.49 -2.95
CA ALA A 52 -1.46 7.55 -3.26
C ALA A 52 -1.69 7.72 -4.77
N ARG A 53 -1.01 8.68 -5.40
CA ARG A 53 -1.14 8.98 -6.83
C ARG A 53 -0.62 7.86 -7.74
N GLU A 54 0.52 7.26 -7.40
CA GLU A 54 1.24 6.37 -8.32
C GLU A 54 0.90 4.90 -8.13
N LEU A 55 0.45 4.50 -6.93
CA LEU A 55 0.06 3.11 -6.63
C LEU A 55 -1.42 2.98 -6.30
N LEU A 56 -1.93 3.70 -5.31
CA LEU A 56 -3.25 3.44 -4.76
C LEU A 56 -4.39 3.86 -5.70
N GLU A 57 -4.25 5.02 -6.34
CA GLU A 57 -5.21 5.57 -7.29
C GLU A 57 -5.37 4.67 -8.53
N PRO A 58 -4.30 4.22 -9.23
CA PRO A 58 -4.43 3.24 -10.31
C PRO A 58 -5.10 1.93 -9.88
N LEU A 59 -4.79 1.43 -8.68
CA LEU A 59 -5.39 0.20 -8.17
C LEU A 59 -6.89 0.37 -7.90
N ARG A 60 -7.29 1.44 -7.22
CA ARG A 60 -8.70 1.71 -6.93
C ARG A 60 -9.49 2.01 -8.21
N GLY A 61 -8.88 2.71 -9.16
CA GLY A 61 -9.46 2.95 -10.48
C GLY A 61 -9.70 1.67 -11.28
N ARG A 62 -8.79 0.69 -11.21
CA ARG A 62 -8.91 -0.59 -11.94
C ARG A 62 -9.82 -1.60 -11.26
N PHE A 63 -9.70 -1.75 -9.94
CA PHE A 63 -10.31 -2.85 -9.20
C PHE A 63 -11.53 -2.43 -8.35
N GLY A 64 -11.85 -1.14 -8.34
CA GLY A 64 -12.94 -0.59 -7.54
C GLY A 64 -12.53 -0.38 -6.07
N PRO A 65 -13.52 -0.31 -5.16
CA PRO A 65 -13.28 0.06 -3.77
C PRO A 65 -12.24 -0.82 -3.05
N LEU A 66 -11.25 -0.15 -2.44
CA LEU A 66 -10.20 -0.73 -1.64
C LEU A 66 -10.30 -0.20 -0.22
N ALA A 67 -10.05 -1.03 0.79
CA ALA A 67 -9.82 -0.55 2.15
C ALA A 67 -8.32 -0.44 2.39
N VAL A 68 -7.84 0.76 2.70
CA VAL A 68 -6.49 0.98 3.24
C VAL A 68 -6.54 0.70 4.73
N THR A 69 -5.86 -0.34 5.19
CA THR A 69 -5.80 -0.68 6.62
C THR A 69 -4.66 0.03 7.33
N SER A 70 -3.62 0.41 6.59
CA SER A 70 -2.54 1.25 7.12
C SER A 70 -1.77 1.93 5.98
N GLY A 71 -1.64 3.25 5.99
CA GLY A 71 -0.71 3.99 5.11
C GLY A 71 0.51 4.45 5.90
N TYR A 72 0.51 5.70 6.36
CA TYR A 72 1.54 6.18 7.27
C TYR A 72 1.40 5.57 8.66
N ARG A 73 2.54 5.23 9.28
CA ARG A 73 2.62 4.90 10.71
C ARG A 73 3.73 5.71 11.36
N SER A 74 3.45 6.45 12.42
CA SER A 74 4.48 7.08 13.26
C SER A 74 5.46 6.01 13.79
N PRO A 75 6.72 6.34 14.09
CA PRO A 75 7.66 5.38 14.66
C PRO A 75 7.11 4.66 15.89
N GLU A 76 6.36 5.38 16.73
CA GLU A 76 5.68 4.86 17.91
C GLU A 76 4.60 3.86 17.51
N LEU A 77 3.66 4.24 16.63
CA LEU A 77 2.63 3.32 16.14
C LEU A 77 3.24 2.08 15.47
N ASN A 78 4.26 2.25 14.63
CA ASN A 78 4.90 1.15 13.93
C ASN A 78 5.58 0.18 14.91
N TRP A 79 6.06 0.66 16.05
CA TRP A 79 6.60 -0.21 17.09
C TRP A 79 5.53 -1.11 17.70
N PHE A 80 4.34 -0.58 17.97
CA PHE A 80 3.20 -1.37 18.47
C PHE A 80 2.72 -2.41 17.44
N VAL A 81 2.67 -2.05 16.16
CA VAL A 81 2.14 -2.91 15.11
C VAL A 81 3.15 -3.97 14.65
N SER A 82 4.42 -3.59 14.50
CA SER A 82 5.39 -4.43 13.79
C SER A 82 6.73 -4.60 14.50
N LEU A 83 6.86 -4.14 15.75
CA LEU A 83 8.12 -4.16 16.52
C LEU A 83 9.31 -3.54 15.75
N SER A 84 9.03 -2.54 14.91
CA SER A 84 10.04 -1.79 14.16
C SER A 84 9.76 -0.31 14.25
N ARG A 85 10.78 0.54 14.09
CA ARG A 85 10.62 2.00 14.01
C ARG A 85 11.04 2.58 12.65
N THR A 86 11.55 1.73 11.75
CA THR A 86 12.30 2.16 10.55
C THR A 86 11.69 1.64 9.25
N SER A 87 10.45 1.14 9.28
CA SER A 87 9.75 0.62 8.10
C SER A 87 9.41 1.71 7.07
N LEU A 88 9.00 1.29 5.88
CA LEU A 88 8.56 2.22 4.83
C LEU A 88 7.23 2.91 5.16
N HIS A 89 6.39 2.34 6.04
CA HIS A 89 5.22 3.06 6.57
C HIS A 89 5.63 4.33 7.33
N CYS A 90 6.70 4.26 8.14
CA CYS A 90 7.25 5.42 8.85
C CYS A 90 7.76 6.52 7.93
N ARG A 91 7.99 6.20 6.66
CA ARG A 91 8.49 7.14 5.66
C ARG A 91 7.38 7.63 4.72
N GLY A 92 6.13 7.21 4.90
CA GLY A 92 5.03 7.47 3.96
C GLY A 92 5.22 6.77 2.61
N GLN A 93 5.90 5.62 2.62
CA GLN A 93 6.35 4.90 1.42
C GLN A 93 5.71 3.53 1.27
N ALA A 94 4.75 3.19 2.12
CA ALA A 94 4.05 1.92 2.05
C ALA A 94 2.59 2.05 2.45
N ALA A 95 1.79 1.10 1.97
CA ALA A 95 0.41 0.93 2.37
C ALA A 95 0.03 -0.55 2.41
N ASP A 96 -0.80 -0.88 3.39
CA ASP A 96 -1.46 -2.16 3.58
C ASP A 96 -2.93 -1.98 3.15
N LEU A 97 -3.41 -2.84 2.27
CA LEU A 97 -4.75 -2.72 1.69
C LEU A 97 -5.39 -4.07 1.34
N ARG A 98 -6.71 -4.04 1.21
CA ARG A 98 -7.50 -5.17 0.71
C ARG A 98 -8.65 -4.71 -0.19
N PRO A 99 -9.03 -5.50 -1.21
CA PRO A 99 -10.21 -5.22 -2.00
C PRO A 99 -11.50 -5.40 -1.18
N LEU A 100 -12.53 -4.62 -1.50
CA LEU A 100 -13.84 -4.73 -0.86
C LEU A 100 -14.86 -5.49 -1.71
N LEU A 101 -14.58 -5.68 -3.01
CA LEU A 101 -15.47 -6.39 -3.93
C LEU A 101 -15.12 -7.88 -4.01
N ARG A 102 -16.15 -8.74 -3.96
CA ARG A 102 -15.99 -10.20 -3.82
C ARG A 102 -15.45 -10.97 -5.04
N PRO A 103 -15.38 -10.48 -6.30
CA PRO A 103 -14.57 -11.17 -7.30
C PRO A 103 -13.08 -10.81 -7.19
N VAL A 104 -12.75 -9.64 -6.64
CA VAL A 104 -11.38 -9.14 -6.60
C VAL A 104 -10.66 -9.69 -5.37
N ARG A 105 -9.52 -10.34 -5.58
CA ARG A 105 -8.68 -10.89 -4.50
C ARG A 105 -7.42 -10.04 -4.32
N PRO A 106 -6.82 -10.03 -3.12
CA PRO A 106 -5.53 -9.35 -2.89
C PRO A 106 -4.44 -9.76 -3.89
N LEU A 107 -4.47 -11.01 -4.36
CA LEU A 107 -3.52 -11.52 -5.35
C LEU A 107 -3.70 -10.91 -6.75
N ASP A 108 -4.91 -10.49 -7.11
CA ASP A 108 -5.18 -9.81 -8.39
C ASP A 108 -4.55 -8.41 -8.38
N LEU A 109 -4.63 -7.73 -7.23
CA LEU A 109 -3.95 -6.45 -7.01
C LEU A 109 -2.43 -6.64 -6.99
N ALA A 110 -1.93 -7.67 -6.29
CA ALA A 110 -0.50 -7.98 -6.23
C ALA A 110 0.09 -8.20 -7.62
N ALA A 111 -0.61 -8.97 -8.46
CA ALA A 111 -0.18 -9.26 -9.81
C ALA A 111 -0.11 -8.00 -10.68
N HIS A 112 -1.16 -7.17 -10.63
CA HIS A 112 -1.20 -5.93 -11.41
C HIS A 112 -0.15 -4.92 -10.94
N ALA A 113 -0.01 -4.73 -9.62
CA ALA A 113 1.00 -3.84 -9.06
C ALA A 113 2.41 -4.26 -9.46
N PHE A 114 2.74 -5.55 -9.33
CA PHE A 114 4.04 -6.08 -9.71
C PHE A 114 4.35 -5.91 -11.20
N ALA A 115 3.35 -6.09 -12.07
CA ALA A 115 3.56 -6.07 -13.52
C ALA A 115 3.61 -4.66 -14.13
N HIS A 116 2.89 -3.70 -13.54
CA HIS A 116 2.59 -2.42 -14.22
C HIS A 116 2.85 -1.16 -13.40
N LEU A 117 3.07 -1.27 -12.08
CA LEU A 117 3.20 -0.09 -11.22
C LEU A 117 4.64 0.09 -10.72
N PRO A 118 5.06 1.33 -10.41
CA PRO A 118 6.40 1.64 -9.90
C PRO A 118 6.54 1.22 -8.43
N CYS A 119 6.55 -0.09 -8.18
CA CYS A 119 6.68 -0.66 -6.84
C CYS A 119 8.15 -0.96 -6.50
N HIS A 120 8.48 -0.80 -5.23
CA HIS A 120 9.68 -1.36 -4.63
C HIS A 120 9.47 -2.83 -4.23
N GLU A 121 8.39 -3.07 -3.48
CA GLU A 121 8.05 -4.37 -2.91
C GLU A 121 6.53 -4.56 -2.87
N VAL A 122 6.11 -5.79 -3.13
CA VAL A 122 4.74 -6.30 -3.11
C VAL A 122 4.76 -7.53 -2.21
N ILE A 123 4.09 -7.50 -1.06
CA ILE A 123 4.00 -8.66 -0.16
C ILE A 123 2.54 -9.07 -0.01
N LEU A 124 2.24 -10.31 -0.36
CA LEU A 124 0.93 -10.92 -0.15
C LEU A 124 0.92 -11.64 1.20
N TYR A 125 0.09 -11.18 2.13
CA TYR A 125 -0.08 -11.79 3.44
C TYR A 125 -1.29 -12.71 3.46
N ASP A 126 -1.11 -13.91 4.01
CA ASP A 126 -2.17 -14.90 4.28
C ASP A 126 -3.16 -15.11 3.12
N PRO A 127 -2.70 -15.39 1.89
CA PRO A 127 -3.59 -15.63 0.76
C PRO A 127 -4.44 -16.91 0.94
N PRO A 128 -5.60 -16.99 0.24
CA PRO A 128 -6.05 -16.10 -0.82
C PRO A 128 -6.88 -14.89 -0.36
N HIS A 129 -7.15 -14.75 0.95
CA HIS A 129 -8.11 -13.76 1.50
C HIS A 129 -7.50 -12.76 2.48
N GLY A 130 -6.18 -12.74 2.68
CA GLY A 130 -5.52 -11.78 3.54
C GLY A 130 -5.46 -10.38 2.94
N TRP A 131 -4.26 -9.80 2.94
CA TRP A 131 -4.06 -8.40 2.57
C TRP A 131 -2.76 -8.23 1.81
N LEU A 132 -2.62 -7.07 1.17
CA LEU A 132 -1.50 -6.73 0.34
C LEU A 132 -0.73 -5.57 0.97
N HIS A 133 0.57 -5.75 1.12
CA HIS A 133 1.53 -4.68 1.36
C HIS A 133 2.12 -4.21 0.03
N LEU A 134 2.12 -2.91 -0.19
CA LEU A 134 2.80 -2.27 -1.31
C LEU A 134 3.72 -1.19 -0.79
N SER A 135 4.89 -1.05 -1.41
CA SER A 135 5.78 0.07 -1.13
C SER A 135 6.39 0.69 -2.38
N GLN A 136 6.81 1.94 -2.24
CA GLN A 136 7.46 2.75 -3.26
C GLN A 136 8.59 3.59 -2.65
N THR A 137 9.74 3.61 -3.31
CA THR A 137 10.90 4.41 -2.92
C THR A 137 11.26 5.46 -3.97
N ALA A 138 12.27 6.28 -3.70
CA ALA A 138 12.75 7.24 -4.71
C ALA A 138 13.56 6.57 -5.83
N GLN A 139 14.08 5.36 -5.58
CA GLN A 139 14.93 4.60 -6.48
C GLN A 139 14.42 3.17 -6.50
N ASP A 140 13.30 2.97 -7.19
CA ASP A 140 12.71 1.64 -7.31
C ASP A 140 13.55 0.78 -8.26
N PRO A 141 13.67 -0.53 -7.98
CA PRO A 141 14.34 -1.46 -8.89
C PRO A 141 13.59 -1.53 -10.23
N ALA A 142 14.28 -1.95 -11.29
CA ALA A 142 13.66 -2.18 -12.60
C ALA A 142 12.52 -3.23 -12.54
N GLN A 143 12.56 -4.12 -11.54
CA GLN A 143 11.49 -5.05 -11.24
C GLN A 143 11.25 -5.08 -9.72
N PRO A 144 10.01 -4.91 -9.25
CA PRO A 144 9.68 -5.00 -7.83
C PRO A 144 10.00 -6.38 -7.26
N ARG A 145 10.14 -6.48 -5.94
CA ARG A 145 10.13 -7.77 -5.24
C ARG A 145 8.69 -8.21 -5.03
N LEU A 146 8.38 -9.46 -5.37
CA LEU A 146 7.09 -10.10 -5.05
C LEU A 146 7.33 -11.20 -4.01
N MET A 147 6.68 -11.06 -2.87
CA MET A 147 6.88 -11.92 -1.70
C MET A 147 5.54 -12.47 -1.22
N LEU A 148 5.56 -13.69 -0.70
CA LEU A 148 4.47 -14.33 0.00
C LEU A 148 4.83 -14.43 1.48
N SER A 149 3.97 -13.88 2.35
CA SER A 149 4.00 -14.17 3.77
C SER A 149 3.07 -15.33 4.08
N ALA A 150 3.65 -16.45 4.53
CA ALA A 150 2.92 -17.64 4.96
C ALA A 150 3.71 -18.34 6.07
N GLY A 151 3.02 -18.79 7.12
CA GLY A 151 3.64 -19.53 8.23
C GLY A 151 4.71 -18.74 8.99
N GLY A 152 4.59 -17.41 9.04
CA GLY A 152 5.54 -16.52 9.73
C GLY A 152 6.83 -16.17 8.96
N GLY A 153 6.97 -16.65 7.72
CA GLY A 153 8.13 -16.36 6.86
C GLY A 153 7.75 -15.57 5.60
N LEU A 154 8.73 -14.88 5.01
CA LEU A 154 8.61 -14.24 3.70
C LEU A 154 9.36 -15.07 2.65
N THR A 155 8.67 -15.46 1.58
CA THR A 155 9.25 -16.25 0.48
C THR A 155 9.06 -15.51 -0.85
N PRO A 156 10.11 -15.33 -1.66
CA PRO A 156 9.95 -14.77 -3.01
C PRO A 156 9.03 -15.65 -3.86
N LEU A 157 8.26 -15.04 -4.76
CA LEU A 157 7.56 -15.77 -5.82
C LEU A 157 7.48 -14.98 -7.13
N SER A 158 7.25 -15.71 -8.22
CA SER A 158 6.89 -15.17 -9.53
C SER A 158 5.37 -15.12 -9.75
N LEU A 159 4.91 -14.35 -10.74
CA LEU A 159 3.51 -14.35 -11.17
C LEU A 159 3.03 -15.73 -11.63
N ALA A 160 3.89 -16.48 -12.31
CA ALA A 160 3.58 -17.84 -12.75
C ALA A 160 3.33 -18.77 -11.56
N GLU A 161 4.13 -18.65 -10.51
CA GLU A 161 3.92 -19.41 -9.27
C GLU A 161 2.67 -18.97 -8.51
N LEU A 162 2.37 -17.67 -8.51
CA LEU A 162 1.14 -17.13 -7.92
C LEU A 162 -0.10 -17.74 -8.58
N ALA A 163 -0.15 -17.70 -9.91
CA ALA A 163 -1.26 -18.26 -10.69
C ALA A 163 -1.37 -19.79 -10.52
N ARG A 164 -0.23 -20.50 -10.51
CA ARG A 164 -0.19 -21.95 -10.29
C ARG A 164 -0.73 -22.35 -8.92
N ARG A 165 -0.46 -21.56 -7.87
CA ARG A 165 -0.87 -21.86 -6.49
C ARG A 165 -2.31 -21.46 -6.19
N PHE A 166 -2.79 -20.34 -6.73
CA PHE A 166 -4.06 -19.73 -6.31
C PHE A 166 -5.09 -19.58 -7.45
N GLY A 167 -4.82 -20.18 -8.60
CA GLY A 167 -5.69 -20.12 -9.77
C GLY A 167 -5.47 -18.89 -10.65
N PRO A 168 -6.25 -18.75 -11.74
CA PRO A 168 -6.07 -17.69 -12.73
C PRO A 168 -6.26 -16.30 -12.10
N LEU A 169 -5.47 -15.33 -12.54
CA LEU A 169 -5.51 -13.93 -12.10
C LEU A 169 -6.60 -13.16 -12.87
N LEU A 170 -7.29 -12.23 -12.22
CA LEU A 170 -8.25 -11.35 -12.90
C LEU A 170 -7.54 -10.42 -13.89
N GLY A 171 -8.04 -10.43 -15.13
CA GLY A 171 -7.52 -9.57 -16.19
C GLY A 171 -6.11 -9.94 -16.63
N GLY A 172 -5.79 -11.24 -16.66
CA GLY A 172 -4.54 -11.78 -17.20
C GLY A 172 -4.35 -11.41 -18.67
N GLU A 173 -3.83 -10.22 -18.91
CA GLU A 173 -3.15 -9.87 -20.15
C GLU A 173 -1.67 -10.16 -19.96
N GLU A 174 -1.12 -10.96 -20.87
CA GLU A 174 0.31 -11.12 -21.06
C GLU A 174 0.95 -9.74 -21.20
N LYS A 175 2.14 -9.54 -20.62
CA LYS A 175 3.05 -8.52 -21.16
C LYS A 175 3.27 -8.90 -22.62
N ALA A 176 2.65 -8.18 -23.54
CA ALA A 176 3.06 -8.21 -24.94
C ALA A 176 4.58 -7.96 -24.98
N ALA A 177 5.26 -8.85 -25.70
CA ALA A 177 6.70 -9.00 -25.78
C ALA A 177 7.46 -7.70 -26.08
#